data_AF-A0A9E2GU27-F1
#
_entry.id   AF-A0A9E2GU27-F1
#
_cell.length_a   1.000
_cell.length_b   1.000
_cell.length_c   1.000
_cell.angle_alpha   90.00
_cell.angle_beta   90.00
_cell.angle_gamma   90.00
#
_symmetry.space_group_name_H-M   'P 1'
#
loop_
_entity.id
_entity.type
_entity.pdbx_description
1 polymer ?
#
loop_
_entity_poly.entity_id
_entity_poly.type
_entity_poly.pdbx_seq_one_letter_code
_entity_poly.pdbx_strand_id
1 'polypeptide(L)'
;MVYFMEERRHRVFRELRDKRAELVEQIGRLKAEEAEKEILIRRHQKSLAEVKILKGFLPICSYCKKIRDDDGYWNGLEQYLTAHTDARVETGLCPDCVKGRQS
;
A
#
# COMPACT_ATOMS: atom_id res chain seq x y z
N MET A 1 -46.78 32.80 -34.12
CA MET A 1 -46.31 31.47 -33.65
C MET A 1 -44.79 31.31 -33.69
N VAL A 2 -44.08 31.80 -34.72
CA VAL A 2 -42.61 31.65 -34.86
C VAL A 2 -41.83 32.34 -33.73
N TYR A 3 -42.18 33.58 -33.36
CA TYR A 3 -41.61 34.32 -32.22
C TYR A 3 -41.68 33.56 -30.88
N PHE A 4 -42.79 32.86 -30.61
CA PHE A 4 -42.98 32.13 -29.36
C PHE A 4 -42.08 30.88 -29.27
N MET A 5 -41.76 30.26 -30.41
CA MET A 5 -40.80 29.15 -30.46
C MET A 5 -39.35 29.63 -30.32
N GLU A 6 -39.00 30.79 -30.87
CA GLU A 6 -37.66 31.38 -30.73
C GLU A 6 -37.35 31.81 -29.28
N GLU A 7 -38.31 32.42 -28.59
CA GLU A 7 -38.16 32.78 -27.16
C GLU A 7 -38.03 31.56 -26.25
N ARG A 8 -38.84 30.51 -26.49
CA ARG A 8 -38.71 29.23 -25.78
C ARG A 8 -37.33 28.60 -26.02
N ARG A 9 -36.83 28.65 -27.26
CA ARG A 9 -35.50 28.16 -27.62
C ARG A 9 -34.40 28.93 -26.87
N HIS A 10 -34.49 30.26 -26.80
CA HIS A 10 -33.55 31.10 -26.03
C HIS A 10 -33.58 30.83 -24.52
N ARG A 11 -34.76 30.53 -23.95
CA ARG A 11 -34.89 30.20 -22.53
C ARG A 11 -34.19 28.88 -22.19
N VAL A 12 -34.46 27.82 -22.97
CA VAL A 12 -33.83 26.50 -22.80
C VAL A 12 -32.31 26.58 -22.99
N PHE A 13 -31.83 27.34 -23.99
CA PHE A 13 -30.38 27.49 -24.19
C PHE A 13 -29.68 28.24 -23.06
N ARG A 14 -30.34 29.19 -22.39
CA ARG A 14 -29.80 29.85 -21.19
C ARG A 14 -29.75 28.88 -20.01
N GLU A 15 -30.85 28.19 -19.72
CA GLU A 15 -30.89 27.21 -18.63
C GLU A 15 -29.83 26.11 -18.78
N LEU A 16 -29.63 25.61 -20.00
CA LEU A 16 -28.57 24.62 -20.29
C LEU A 16 -27.17 25.19 -20.11
N ARG A 17 -26.96 26.48 -20.43
CA ARG A 17 -25.67 27.15 -20.23
C ARG A 17 -25.37 27.33 -18.74
N ASP A 18 -26.37 27.74 -17.96
CA ASP A 18 -26.23 27.96 -16.53
C ASP A 18 -25.96 26.64 -15.80
N LYS A 19 -26.74 25.58 -16.10
CA LYS A 19 -26.48 24.23 -15.57
C LYS A 19 -25.11 23.69 -15.96
N ARG A 20 -24.65 23.97 -17.19
CA ARG A 20 -23.30 23.57 -17.63
C ARG A 20 -22.22 24.31 -16.84
N ALA A 21 -22.40 25.59 -16.52
CA ALA A 21 -21.47 26.35 -15.72
C ALA A 21 -21.37 25.79 -14.28
N GLU A 22 -22.51 25.48 -13.67
CA GLU A 22 -22.56 24.83 -12.34
C GLU A 22 -21.85 23.48 -12.33
N LEU A 23 -22.11 22.63 -13.33
CA LEU A 23 -21.45 21.31 -13.45
C LEU A 23 -19.94 21.44 -13.62
N VAL A 24 -19.47 22.42 -14.40
CA VAL A 24 -18.03 22.66 -14.58
C VAL A 24 -17.37 23.07 -13.25
N GLU A 25 -18.05 23.90 -12.46
CA GLU A 25 -17.56 24.27 -11.13
C GLU A 25 -17.50 23.07 -10.18
N GLN A 26 -18.55 22.24 -10.15
CA GLN A 26 -18.60 21.02 -9.35
C GLN A 26 -17.48 20.04 -9.72
N ILE A 27 -17.25 19.82 -11.02
CA ILE A 27 -16.16 18.97 -11.51
C ILE A 27 -14.80 19.54 -11.09
N GLY A 28 -14.63 20.85 -11.13
CA GLY A 28 -13.40 21.51 -10.67
C GLY A 28 -13.11 21.22 -9.21
N ARG A 29 -14.13 21.32 -8.34
CA ARG A 29 -14.00 21.00 -6.90
C ARG A 29 -13.67 19.53 -6.67
N LEU A 30 -14.38 18.61 -7.33
CA LEU A 30 -14.14 17.17 -7.20
C LEU A 30 -12.72 16.79 -7.62
N LYS A 31 -12.22 17.35 -8.73
CA LYS A 31 -10.85 17.11 -9.19
C LYS A 31 -9.79 17.62 -8.21
N ALA A 32 -10.03 18.78 -7.59
CA ALA A 32 -9.12 19.31 -6.58
C ALA A 32 -9.06 18.39 -5.35
N GLU A 33 -10.22 17.90 -4.89
CA GLU A 33 -10.29 16.93 -3.78
C GLU A 33 -9.63 15.59 -4.14
N GLU A 34 -9.82 15.10 -5.37
CA GLU A 34 -9.20 13.88 -5.86
C GLU A 34 -7.67 13.98 -5.91
N ALA A 35 -7.13 15.11 -6.36
CA ALA A 35 -5.69 15.38 -6.36
C ALA A 35 -5.10 15.41 -4.94
N GLU A 36 -5.82 15.99 -3.97
CA GLU A 36 -5.40 15.97 -2.56
C GLU A 36 -5.39 14.55 -2.00
N LYS A 37 -6.41 13.74 -2.30
CA LYS A 37 -6.47 12.34 -1.91
C LYS A 37 -5.32 11.53 -2.51
N GLU A 38 -4.96 11.74 -3.78
CA GLU A 38 -3.82 11.07 -4.40
C GLU A 38 -2.49 11.39 -3.69
N ILE A 39 -2.29 12.65 -3.29
CA ILE A 39 -1.09 13.05 -2.54
C ILE A 39 -1.04 12.34 -1.19
N LEU A 40 -2.17 12.28 -0.48
CA LEU A 40 -2.26 11.61 0.81
C LEU A 40 -2.01 10.10 0.69
N ILE A 41 -2.60 9.45 -0.32
CA ILE A 41 -2.38 8.03 -0.62
C ILE A 41 -0.89 7.77 -0.86
N ARG A 42 -0.22 8.58 -1.68
CA ARG A 42 1.22 8.44 -1.94
C ARG A 42 2.05 8.59 -0.66
N ARG A 43 1.70 9.57 0.19
CA ARG A 43 2.38 9.75 1.49
C ARG A 43 2.19 8.52 2.39
N HIS A 44 0.98 7.99 2.50
CA HIS A 44 0.72 6.78 3.28
C HIS A 44 1.46 5.57 2.74
N GLN A 45 1.46 5.36 1.43
CA GLN A 45 2.23 4.29 0.80
C GLN A 45 3.73 4.39 1.10
N LYS A 46 4.29 5.61 1.09
CA LYS A 46 5.69 5.84 1.46
C LYS A 46 5.98 5.47 2.91
N SER A 47 5.15 5.93 3.86
CA SER A 47 5.31 5.56 5.28
C SER A 47 5.18 4.06 5.51
N LEU A 48 4.25 3.38 4.82
CA LEU A 48 4.13 1.92 4.88
C LEU A 48 5.36 1.21 4.31
N ALA A 49 5.98 1.74 3.26
CA ALA A 49 7.22 1.19 2.71
C ALA A 49 8.39 1.33 3.70
N GLU A 50 8.51 2.48 4.38
CA GLU A 50 9.54 2.72 5.41
C GLU A 50 9.37 1.75 6.60
N VAL A 51 8.14 1.51 7.06
CA VAL A 51 7.85 0.50 8.10
C VAL A 51 8.19 -0.92 7.63
N LYS A 52 7.91 -1.27 6.36
CA LYS A 52 8.28 -2.60 5.82
C LYS A 52 9.80 -2.82 5.80
N ILE A 53 10.59 -1.78 5.54
CA ILE A 53 12.06 -1.87 5.60
C ILE A 53 12.53 -2.12 7.04
N LEU A 54 11.91 -1.47 8.03
CA LEU A 54 12.22 -1.70 9.45
C LEU A 54 11.83 -3.10 9.94
N LYS A 55 10.81 -3.74 9.34
CA LYS A 55 10.47 -5.15 9.56
C LYS A 55 11.50 -6.16 8.99
N GLY A 56 12.48 -5.71 8.20
CA GLY A 56 13.56 -6.55 7.68
C GLY A 56 14.71 -6.77 8.67
N PHE A 57 14.73 -6.06 9.80
CA PHE A 57 15.81 -6.19 10.78
C PHE A 57 15.48 -7.25 11.82
N LEU A 58 16.06 -8.44 11.67
CA LEU A 58 15.93 -9.54 12.63
C LEU A 58 17.06 -9.48 13.66
N PRO A 59 16.81 -9.01 14.89
CA PRO A 59 17.82 -9.03 15.95
C PRO A 59 18.23 -10.48 16.26
N ILE A 60 19.46 -10.83 15.91
CA ILE A 60 20.06 -12.15 16.14
C ILE A 60 21.06 -12.10 17.29
N CYS A 61 21.02 -13.10 18.18
CA CYS A 61 22.01 -13.23 19.25
C CYS A 61 23.37 -13.57 18.63
N SER A 62 24.39 -12.74 18.88
CA SER A 62 25.73 -12.97 18.34
C SER A 62 26.35 -14.30 18.79
N TYR A 63 26.03 -14.75 20.01
CA TYR A 63 26.52 -15.98 20.64
C TYR A 63 25.75 -17.23 20.18
N CYS A 64 24.43 -17.30 20.42
CA CYS A 64 23.65 -18.52 20.18
C CYS A 64 22.80 -18.52 18.90
N LYS A 65 22.85 -17.44 18.11
CA LYS A 65 22.13 -17.28 16.82
C LYS A 65 20.60 -17.37 16.88
N LYS A 66 20.01 -17.35 18.08
CA LYS A 66 18.55 -17.18 18.25
C LYS A 66 18.09 -15.83 17.72
N ILE A 67 16.85 -15.77 17.25
CA ILE A 67 16.21 -14.55 16.74
C ILE A 67 15.27 -14.02 17.83
N ARG A 68 15.33 -12.71 18.10
CA ARG A 68 14.38 -12.06 19.01
C ARG A 68 13.13 -11.62 18.24
N ASP A 69 11.95 -12.01 18.72
CA ASP A 69 10.67 -11.61 18.14
C ASP A 69 10.18 -10.23 18.65
N ASP A 70 9.01 -9.83 18.18
CA ASP A 70 8.38 -8.53 18.52
C ASP A 70 7.95 -8.46 20.00
N ASP A 71 7.71 -9.61 20.64
CA ASP A 71 7.38 -9.73 22.08
C ASP A 71 8.64 -9.78 22.96
N GLY A 72 9.83 -9.86 22.36
CA GLY A 72 11.12 -9.87 23.03
C GLY A 72 11.65 -11.26 23.40
N TYR A 73 10.97 -12.33 23.01
CA TYR A 73 11.42 -13.71 23.24
C TYR A 73 12.45 -14.16 22.21
N TRP A 74 13.36 -15.05 22.65
CA TRP A 74 14.42 -15.61 21.81
C TRP A 74 14.03 -16.97 21.28
N ASN A 75 13.78 -17.04 19.98
CA ASN A 75 13.35 -18.25 19.27
C ASN A 75 14.48 -18.84 18.42
N GLY A 76 14.43 -20.15 18.19
CA GLY A 76 15.24 -20.80 17.15
C GLY A 76 14.82 -20.34 15.76
N LEU A 77 15.69 -20.49 14.76
CA LEU A 77 15.44 -20.06 13.38
C LEU A 77 14.18 -20.73 12.80
N GLU A 78 14.06 -22.05 12.96
CA GLU A 78 12.97 -22.85 12.42
C GLU A 78 11.63 -22.44 13.04
N GLN A 79 11.62 -22.25 14.37
CA GLN A 79 10.43 -21.81 15.12
C GLN A 79 10.02 -20.40 14.70
N TYR A 80 10.98 -19.49 14.56
CA TYR A 80 10.72 -18.13 14.14
C TYR A 80 10.13 -18.08 12.72
N LEU A 81 10.74 -18.77 11.76
CA LEU A 81 10.28 -18.82 10.36
C LEU A 81 8.89 -19.45 10.23
N THR A 82 8.62 -20.54 10.94
CA THR A 82 7.31 -21.21 10.90
C THR A 82 6.21 -20.34 11.51
N ALA A 83 6.53 -19.53 12.53
CA ALA A 83 5.57 -18.64 13.18
C ALA A 83 5.29 -17.35 12.39
N HIS A 84 6.25 -16.88 11.58
CA HIS A 84 6.17 -15.57 10.91
C HIS A 84 6.05 -15.64 9.39
N THR A 85 6.04 -16.84 8.79
CA THR A 85 5.94 -17.05 7.34
C THR A 85 5.13 -18.30 7.01
N ASP A 86 4.65 -18.42 5.77
CA ASP A 86 4.03 -19.65 5.26
C ASP A 86 5.05 -20.73 4.85
N ALA A 87 6.34 -20.55 5.18
CA ALA A 87 7.39 -21.47 4.78
C ALA A 87 7.33 -22.76 5.62
N ARG A 88 7.52 -23.91 4.95
CA ARG A 88 7.83 -25.18 5.62
C ARG A 88 9.33 -25.31 5.75
N VAL A 89 9.80 -25.50 6.98
CA VAL A 89 11.23 -25.64 7.27
C VAL A 89 11.59 -27.11 7.40
N GLU A 90 12.53 -27.56 6.58
CA GLU A 90 13.06 -28.93 6.62
C GLU A 90 14.53 -28.89 7.03
N THR A 91 14.93 -29.80 7.92
CA THR A 91 16.32 -29.94 8.34
C THR A 91 17.09 -30.82 7.36
N GLY A 92 18.20 -30.31 6.82
CA GLY A 92 19.09 -31.05 5.94
C GLY A 92 20.56 -30.79 6.27
N LEU A 93 21.45 -31.66 5.79
CA LEU A 93 22.89 -31.44 5.84
C LEU A 93 23.37 -30.95 4.47
N CYS A 94 24.10 -29.83 4.43
CA CYS A 94 24.72 -29.37 3.20
C CYS A 94 25.92 -30.28 2.82
N PRO A 95 26.31 -30.33 1.53
CA PRO A 95 27.46 -31.14 1.10
C PRO A 95 28.75 -30.86 1.86
N ASP A 96 28.98 -29.62 2.30
CA ASP A 96 30.18 -29.22 3.04
C ASP A 96 30.19 -29.82 4.46
N CYS A 97 29.03 -29.84 5.13
CA CYS A 97 28.89 -30.50 6.44
C CYS A 97 29.04 -32.02 6.34
N VAL A 98 28.64 -32.64 5.23
CA VAL A 98 28.83 -34.08 5.01
C VAL A 98 30.32 -34.40 4.81
N LYS A 99 31.05 -33.56 4.06
CA LYS A 99 32.50 -33.71 3.86
C LYS A 99 33.30 -33.46 5.14
N GLY A 100 32.93 -32.46 5.92
CA GLY A 100 33.66 -32.03 7.13
C GLY A 100 33.48 -32.92 8.37
N ARG A 101 32.59 -33.92 8.34
CA ARG A 101 32.40 -34.88 9.45
C ARG A 101 33.27 -36.15 9.34
N GLN A 102 34.19 -36.19 8.37
CA GLN A 102 35.15 -37.27 8.17
C GLN A 102 36.48 -36.90 8.81
N SER A 103 36.51 -36.78 10.15
CA SER A 103 37.74 -36.61 10.94
C SER A 103 37.49 -37.01 12.38
#